data_AF-A0A950JZJ1-F1
#
_entry.id   AF-A0A950JZJ1-F1
#
_cell.length_a   1.000
_cell.length_b   1.000
_cell.length_c   1.000
_cell.angle_alpha   90.00
_cell.angle_beta   90.00
_cell.angle_gamma   90.00
#
_symmetry.space_group_name_H-M   'P 1'
#
loop_
_entity.id
_entity.type
_entity.pdbx_description
1 polymer ?
#
loop_
_entity_poly.entity_id
_entity_poly.type
_entity_poly.pdbx_seq_one_letter_code
_entity_poly.pdbx_strand_id
1 'polypeptide(L)'
;MSKTLSVLGGLALVFAALAYPIGLIIGGTATEAYMIAGKDPTTVQVEQELFEPPKGASKESKEYRDAVLRIYGVPTDETTKVVFWPREKFIQPKQLPTITILPVFKEKGENPLQVKTVYFFALRAAIGAAVVGAVLLLAGRVTRKKAAPPAPPAAA
;
A
#
# COMPACT_ATOMS: atom_id res chain seq x y z
N MET A 1 -28.56 25.66 2.35
CA MET A 1 -28.38 24.19 2.47
C MET A 1 -28.03 23.49 1.16
N SER A 2 -28.78 23.69 0.07
CA SER A 2 -28.52 22.96 -1.19
C SER A 2 -27.15 23.26 -1.86
N LYS A 3 -26.66 24.50 -1.83
CA LYS A 3 -25.31 24.83 -2.35
C LYS A 3 -24.21 24.05 -1.63
N THR A 4 -24.29 23.97 -0.30
CA THR A 4 -23.34 23.21 0.54
C THR A 4 -23.35 21.72 0.20
N LEU A 5 -24.53 21.11 0.02
CA LEU A 5 -24.66 19.70 -0.40
C LEU A 5 -24.04 19.44 -1.78
N SER A 6 -24.21 20.37 -2.72
CA SER A 6 -23.60 20.25 -4.06
C SER A 6 -22.07 20.39 -4.04
N VAL A 7 -21.54 21.30 -3.21
CA VAL A 7 -20.09 21.48 -3.05
C VAL A 7 -19.47 20.25 -2.40
N LEU A 8 -20.06 19.72 -1.33
CA LEU A 8 -19.60 18.50 -0.67
C LEU A 8 -19.69 17.28 -1.59
N GLY A 9 -20.78 17.15 -2.36
CA GLY A 9 -20.92 16.08 -3.36
C GLY A 9 -19.87 16.17 -4.47
N GLY A 10 -19.56 17.38 -4.95
CA GLY A 10 -18.50 17.61 -5.94
C GLY A 10 -17.11 17.25 -5.38
N LEU A 11 -16.79 17.69 -4.17
CA LEU A 11 -15.52 17.35 -3.51
C LEU A 11 -15.36 15.85 -3.28
N ALA A 12 -16.43 15.15 -2.88
CA ALA A 12 -16.39 13.70 -2.72
C ALA A 12 -16.12 12.97 -4.03
N LEU A 13 -16.68 13.44 -5.15
CA LEU A 13 -16.38 12.89 -6.48
C LEU A 13 -14.95 13.18 -6.94
N VAL A 14 -14.43 14.38 -6.68
CA VAL A 14 -13.02 14.71 -6.97
C VAL A 14 -12.10 13.80 -6.16
N PHE A 15 -12.38 13.60 -4.88
CA PHE A 15 -11.62 12.67 -4.04
C PHE A 15 -11.70 11.23 -4.58
N ALA A 16 -12.89 10.78 -4.99
CA ALA A 16 -13.07 9.45 -5.59
C ALA A 16 -12.24 9.28 -6.87
N ALA A 17 -12.23 10.30 -7.73
CA ALA A 17 -11.47 10.30 -8.98
C ALA A 17 -9.96 10.29 -8.75
N LEU A 18 -9.47 10.94 -7.68
CA LEU A 18 -8.04 11.04 -7.37
C LEU A 18 -7.50 9.89 -6.52
N ALA A 19 -8.33 9.26 -5.68
CA ALA A 19 -7.88 8.21 -4.75
C ALA A 19 -7.26 7.00 -5.47
N TYR A 20 -7.84 6.56 -6.58
CA TYR A 20 -7.32 5.43 -7.36
C TYR A 20 -5.99 5.72 -8.07
N PRO A 21 -5.82 6.81 -8.87
CA PRO A 21 -4.54 7.11 -9.50
C PRO A 21 -3.43 7.39 -8.49
N ILE A 22 -3.74 8.02 -7.35
CA ILE A 22 -2.76 8.17 -6.26
C ILE A 22 -2.32 6.80 -5.72
N GLY A 23 -3.26 5.89 -5.50
CA GLY A 23 -2.96 4.51 -5.10
C GLY A 23 -2.08 3.76 -6.11
N LEU A 24 -2.29 3.96 -7.41
CA LEU A 24 -1.44 3.39 -8.47
C LEU A 24 -0.03 3.98 -8.46
N ILE A 25 0.12 5.31 -8.33
CA ILE A 25 1.43 5.96 -8.26
C ILE A 25 2.23 5.46 -7.06
N ILE A 26 1.60 5.39 -5.88
CA ILE A 26 2.23 4.84 -4.68
C ILE A 26 2.62 3.37 -4.91
N GLY A 27 1.72 2.58 -5.48
CA GLY A 27 1.99 1.18 -5.83
C GLY A 27 3.15 1.00 -6.84
N GLY A 28 3.35 1.95 -7.75
CA GLY A 28 4.46 1.96 -8.70
C GLY A 28 5.83 2.24 -8.06
N THR A 29 5.85 2.87 -6.88
CA THR A 29 7.08 3.09 -6.10
C THR A 29 7.41 1.94 -5.14
N ALA A 30 6.56 0.90 -5.10
CA ALA A 30 6.74 -0.22 -4.21
C ALA A 30 7.99 -1.03 -4.57
N THR A 31 8.69 -1.51 -3.53
CA THR A 31 9.78 -2.48 -3.69
C THR A 31 9.25 -3.86 -3.33
N GLU A 32 9.46 -4.85 -4.19
CA GLU A 32 9.16 -6.25 -3.91
C GLU A 32 10.30 -6.86 -3.10
N ALA A 33 10.01 -7.31 -1.88
CA ALA A 33 11.00 -7.89 -0.99
C ALA A 33 10.47 -9.15 -0.29
N TYR A 34 11.36 -10.10 -0.04
CA TYR A 34 11.10 -11.19 0.90
C TYR A 34 11.15 -10.64 2.31
N MET A 35 10.01 -10.70 3.00
CA MET A 35 9.97 -10.36 4.42
C MET A 35 10.51 -11.55 5.21
N ILE A 36 11.43 -11.27 6.13
CA ILE A 36 12.00 -12.32 6.97
C ILE A 36 11.97 -11.87 8.43
N ALA A 37 11.83 -12.82 9.34
CA ALA A 37 12.10 -12.56 10.76
C ALA A 37 13.61 -12.37 10.90
N GLY A 38 14.06 -11.13 11.05
CA GLY A 38 15.47 -10.76 10.98
C GLY A 38 16.30 -11.38 12.12
N LYS A 39 17.45 -11.95 11.78
CA LYS A 39 18.48 -12.35 12.74
C LYS A 39 19.40 -11.18 13.11
N ASP A 40 20.10 -11.32 14.23
CA ASP A 40 21.16 -10.39 14.61
C ASP A 40 22.25 -10.31 13.51
N PRO A 41 22.77 -9.11 13.18
CA PRO A 41 23.79 -8.96 12.13
C PRO A 41 25.04 -9.83 12.33
N THR A 42 25.41 -10.11 13.58
CA THR A 42 26.56 -10.95 13.92
C THR A 42 26.33 -12.40 13.50
N THR A 43 25.13 -12.92 13.78
CA THR A 43 24.72 -14.27 13.34
C THR A 43 24.68 -14.36 11.83
N VAL A 44 24.17 -13.33 11.16
CA VAL A 44 24.14 -13.27 9.69
C VAL A 44 25.54 -13.35 9.11
N GLN A 45 26.54 -12.64 9.66
CA GLN A 45 27.91 -12.69 9.17
C GLN A 45 28.51 -14.11 9.29
N VAL A 46 28.35 -14.76 10.44
CA VAL A 46 28.84 -16.12 10.65
C VAL A 46 28.16 -17.11 9.69
N GLU A 47 26.85 -17.02 9.50
CA GLU A 47 26.12 -17.88 8.57
C GLU A 47 26.47 -17.61 7.11
N GLN A 48 26.85 -16.36 6.75
CA GLN A 48 27.35 -16.04 5.41
C GLN A 48 28.71 -16.68 5.13
N GLU A 49 29.60 -16.69 6.12
CA GLU A 49 30.93 -17.30 6.01
C GLU A 49 30.86 -18.82 5.91
N LEU A 50 29.91 -19.43 6.63
CA LEU A 50 29.68 -20.88 6.65
C LEU A 50 28.68 -21.34 5.57
N PHE A 51 28.26 -20.45 4.67
CA PHE A 51 27.23 -20.78 3.70
C PHE A 51 27.73 -21.79 2.68
N GLU A 52 27.20 -23.01 2.75
CA GLU A 52 27.34 -24.01 1.71
C GLU A 52 26.04 -24.12 0.90
N PRO A 53 26.09 -23.91 -0.43
CA PRO A 53 24.91 -24.04 -1.24
C PRO A 53 24.43 -25.50 -1.28
N PRO A 54 23.10 -25.76 -1.33
CA PRO A 54 22.58 -27.12 -1.39
C PRO A 54 23.17 -27.88 -2.59
N LYS A 55 23.58 -29.13 -2.36
CA LYS A 55 24.24 -29.95 -3.41
C LYS A 55 23.31 -30.11 -4.61
N GLY A 56 23.78 -29.65 -5.78
CA GLY A 56 23.04 -29.75 -7.04
C GLY A 56 21.99 -28.65 -7.27
N ALA A 57 21.80 -27.72 -6.33
CA ALA A 57 20.88 -26.62 -6.51
C ALA A 57 21.48 -25.52 -7.42
N SER A 58 20.74 -25.15 -8.47
CA SER A 58 21.07 -23.97 -9.28
C SER A 58 20.73 -22.68 -8.52
N LYS A 59 21.38 -21.57 -8.87
CA LYS A 59 21.07 -20.26 -8.26
C LYS A 59 19.64 -19.77 -8.50
N GLU A 60 18.98 -20.35 -9.50
CA GLU A 60 17.58 -20.06 -9.87
C GLU A 60 16.59 -20.96 -9.14
N SER A 61 17.08 -22.02 -8.48
CA SER A 61 16.21 -22.97 -7.78
C SER A 61 15.61 -22.35 -6.53
N LYS A 62 14.39 -22.78 -6.19
CA LYS A 62 13.74 -22.40 -4.93
C LYS A 62 14.62 -22.81 -3.73
N GLU A 63 15.25 -23.97 -3.79
CA GLU A 63 16.10 -24.50 -2.71
C GLU A 63 17.30 -23.60 -2.43
N TYR A 64 17.98 -23.11 -3.47
CA TYR A 64 19.10 -22.18 -3.30
C TYR A 64 18.63 -20.86 -2.71
N ARG A 65 17.52 -20.33 -3.22
CA ARG A 65 16.93 -19.08 -2.72
C ARG A 65 16.52 -19.21 -1.25
N ASP A 66 15.84 -20.30 -0.87
CA ASP A 66 15.40 -20.54 0.50
C ASP A 66 16.61 -20.72 1.43
N ALA A 67 17.68 -21.38 0.97
CA ALA A 67 18.93 -21.48 1.71
C ALA A 67 19.58 -20.10 1.94
N VAL A 68 19.61 -19.24 0.92
CA VAL A 68 20.11 -17.86 1.05
C VAL A 68 19.25 -17.05 2.01
N LEU A 69 17.92 -17.12 1.90
CA LEU A 69 17.00 -16.40 2.80
C LEU A 69 17.20 -16.80 4.27
N ARG A 70 17.46 -18.10 4.54
CA ARG A 70 17.71 -18.64 5.88
C ARG A 70 18.92 -18.04 6.59
N ILE A 71 19.94 -17.60 5.85
CA ILE A 71 21.11 -16.90 6.39
C ILE A 71 20.67 -15.65 7.15
N TYR A 72 19.69 -14.93 6.59
CA TYR A 72 19.26 -13.63 7.11
C TYR A 72 18.13 -13.78 8.13
N GLY A 73 17.39 -14.89 8.13
CA GLY A 73 16.21 -15.06 8.97
C GLY A 73 15.25 -16.17 8.53
N VAL A 74 14.08 -16.22 9.15
CA VAL A 74 13.01 -17.15 8.74
C VAL A 74 12.21 -16.51 7.61
N PRO A 75 12.19 -17.09 6.40
CA PRO A 75 11.47 -16.50 5.27
C PRO A 75 9.96 -16.61 5.39
N THR A 76 9.25 -15.60 4.90
CA THR A 76 7.85 -15.76 4.49
C THR A 76 7.79 -16.41 3.10
N ASP A 77 6.75 -17.21 2.85
CA ASP A 77 6.62 -17.99 1.61
C ASP A 77 6.56 -17.15 0.32
N GLU A 78 6.17 -15.87 0.42
CA GLU A 78 5.98 -14.98 -0.73
C GLU A 78 6.68 -13.63 -0.57
N THR A 79 7.00 -13.00 -1.71
CA THR A 79 7.43 -11.61 -1.76
C THR A 79 6.27 -10.68 -1.44
N THR A 80 6.56 -9.59 -0.74
CA THR A 80 5.58 -8.56 -0.41
C THR A 80 6.03 -7.24 -1.01
N LYS A 81 5.05 -6.50 -1.58
CA LYS A 81 5.23 -5.12 -2.00
C LYS A 81 5.23 -4.22 -0.78
N VAL A 82 6.32 -3.50 -0.58
CA VAL A 82 6.52 -2.57 0.55
C VAL A 82 6.66 -1.14 0.03
N VAL A 83 5.96 -0.21 0.67
CA VAL A 83 6.02 1.24 0.40
C VAL A 83 6.35 1.99 1.68
N PHE A 84 6.87 3.21 1.51
CA PHE A 84 7.23 4.10 2.63
C PHE A 84 8.24 3.48 3.60
N TRP A 85 9.07 2.54 3.12
CA TRP A 85 10.16 1.97 3.88
C TRP A 85 11.51 2.49 3.38
N PRO A 86 12.45 2.86 4.27
CA PRO A 86 13.75 3.38 3.86
C PRO A 86 14.53 2.38 2.98
N ARG A 87 15.17 2.86 1.91
CA ARG A 87 15.88 1.99 0.97
C ARG A 87 17.07 1.26 1.62
N GLU A 88 17.66 1.88 2.63
CA GLU A 88 18.83 1.40 3.37
C GLU A 88 18.51 0.19 4.25
N LYS A 89 17.22 -0.05 4.52
CA LYS A 89 16.75 -1.22 5.29
C LYS A 89 16.64 -2.48 4.44
N PHE A 90 16.61 -2.35 3.11
CA PHE A 90 16.59 -3.50 2.23
C PHE A 90 18.00 -4.05 2.07
N ILE A 91 18.09 -5.38 2.10
CA ILE A 91 19.35 -6.11 1.96
C ILE A 91 19.33 -6.83 0.62
N GLN A 92 20.40 -6.65 -0.16
CA GLN A 92 20.70 -7.49 -1.32
C GLN A 92 21.76 -8.52 -0.93
N PRO A 93 21.41 -9.81 -0.88
CA PRO A 93 22.35 -10.87 -0.53
C PRO A 93 23.50 -10.96 -1.53
N LYS A 94 24.73 -11.09 -1.04
CA LYS A 94 25.90 -11.31 -1.91
C LYS A 94 25.80 -12.61 -2.71
N GLN A 95 25.19 -13.64 -2.10
CA GLN A 95 25.00 -14.96 -2.69
C GLN A 95 23.97 -14.95 -3.83
N LEU A 96 22.96 -14.09 -3.74
CA LEU A 96 21.88 -13.96 -4.71
C LEU A 96 21.42 -12.48 -4.83
N PRO A 97 22.14 -11.64 -5.61
CA PRO A 97 21.85 -10.21 -5.71
C PRO A 97 20.53 -9.88 -6.42
N THR A 98 19.91 -10.87 -7.08
CA THR A 98 18.65 -10.71 -7.79
C THR A 98 17.45 -10.61 -6.86
N ILE A 99 17.59 -11.02 -5.60
CA ILE A 99 16.52 -10.93 -4.60
C ILE A 99 16.74 -9.74 -3.66
N THR A 100 15.63 -9.19 -3.20
CA THR A 100 15.63 -8.15 -2.17
C THR A 100 15.02 -8.72 -0.90
N ILE A 101 15.70 -8.52 0.22
CA ILE A 101 15.27 -8.96 1.55
C ILE A 101 14.91 -7.76 2.40
N LEU A 102 13.82 -7.87 3.15
CA LEU A 102 13.47 -6.96 4.21
C LEU A 102 13.47 -7.70 5.56
N PRO A 103 14.52 -7.54 6.39
CA PRO A 103 14.49 -8.07 7.74
C PRO A 103 13.51 -7.25 8.59
N VAL A 104 12.61 -7.96 9.29
CA VAL A 104 11.63 -7.35 10.20
C VAL A 104 11.98 -7.77 11.63
N PHE A 105 12.36 -6.78 12.43
CA PHE A 105 12.64 -6.98 13.85
C PHE A 105 11.41 -6.58 14.68
N LYS A 106 10.51 -7.54 14.90
CA LYS A 106 9.27 -7.30 15.68
C LYS A 106 9.54 -6.78 17.09
N GLU A 107 10.65 -7.21 17.70
CA GLU A 107 11.11 -6.75 19.01
C GLU A 107 11.44 -5.25 19.05
N LYS A 108 11.81 -4.68 17.90
CA LYS A 108 12.09 -3.24 17.73
C LYS A 108 10.85 -2.45 17.31
N GLY A 109 9.68 -3.07 17.30
CA GLY A 109 8.42 -2.44 16.87
C GLY A 109 8.33 -2.17 15.36
N GLU A 110 9.18 -2.79 14.54
CA GLU A 110 9.14 -2.60 13.09
C GLU A 110 7.88 -3.25 12.49
N ASN A 111 7.08 -2.45 11.78
CA ASN A 111 5.89 -2.93 11.08
C ASN A 111 5.83 -2.31 9.68
N PRO A 112 6.32 -3.00 8.63
CA PRO A 112 6.32 -2.44 7.28
C PRO A 112 4.89 -2.22 6.78
N LEU A 113 4.61 -0.99 6.33
CA LEU A 113 3.31 -0.62 5.78
C LEU A 113 3.05 -1.43 4.49
N GLN A 114 2.04 -2.30 4.51
CA GLN A 114 1.75 -3.21 3.41
C GLN A 114 1.06 -2.48 2.24
N VAL A 115 1.63 -2.56 1.03
CA VAL A 115 1.03 -2.04 -0.20
C VAL A 115 -0.31 -2.70 -0.51
N LYS A 116 -0.46 -3.99 -0.16
CA LYS A 116 -1.76 -4.70 -0.26
C LYS A 116 -2.87 -3.91 0.45
N THR A 117 -2.56 -3.29 1.58
CA THR A 117 -3.47 -2.44 2.33
C THR A 117 -3.76 -1.14 1.59
N VAL A 118 -2.75 -0.41 1.10
CA VAL A 118 -2.96 0.87 0.41
C VAL A 118 -3.83 0.73 -0.83
N TYR A 119 -3.56 -0.25 -1.70
CA TYR A 119 -4.35 -0.44 -2.93
C TYR A 119 -5.81 -0.84 -2.61
N PHE A 120 -5.98 -1.72 -1.63
CA PHE A 120 -7.29 -2.18 -1.20
C PHE A 120 -8.12 -1.08 -0.53
N PHE A 121 -7.50 -0.23 0.28
CA PHE A 121 -8.15 0.93 0.88
C PHE A 121 -8.41 2.03 -0.14
N ALA A 122 -7.50 2.30 -1.08
CA ALA A 122 -7.69 3.31 -2.12
C ALA A 122 -8.90 2.99 -3.02
N LEU A 123 -9.05 1.73 -3.45
CA LEU A 123 -10.20 1.30 -4.24
C LEU A 123 -11.52 1.43 -3.47
N ARG A 124 -11.55 0.98 -2.21
CA ARG A 124 -12.75 1.06 -1.37
C ARG A 124 -13.12 2.50 -0.99
N ALA A 125 -12.12 3.33 -0.71
CA ALA A 125 -12.29 4.76 -0.46
C ALA A 125 -12.82 5.47 -1.71
N ALA A 126 -12.33 5.12 -2.90
CA ALA A 126 -12.83 5.67 -4.16
C ALA A 126 -14.31 5.32 -4.37
N ILE A 127 -14.69 4.05 -4.19
CA ILE A 127 -16.09 3.61 -4.33
C ILE A 127 -16.98 4.30 -3.28
N GLY A 128 -16.58 4.29 -2.01
CA GLY A 128 -17.35 4.91 -0.93
C GLY A 128 -17.56 6.41 -1.18
N ALA A 129 -16.49 7.13 -1.57
CA ALA A 129 -16.58 8.55 -1.88
C ALA A 129 -17.44 8.83 -3.12
N ALA A 130 -17.41 7.96 -4.14
CA ALA A 130 -18.26 8.08 -5.31
C ALA A 130 -19.75 7.94 -4.96
N VAL A 131 -20.11 6.96 -4.14
CA VAL A 131 -21.48 6.73 -3.68
C VAL A 131 -21.97 7.91 -2.84
N VAL A 132 -21.18 8.34 -1.85
CA VAL A 132 -21.51 9.51 -1.02
C VAL A 132 -21.69 10.76 -1.87
N GLY A 133 -20.77 11.00 -2.82
CA GLY A 133 -20.85 12.12 -3.75
C GLY A 133 -22.14 12.11 -4.58
N ALA A 134 -22.50 10.96 -5.14
CA ALA A 134 -23.73 10.80 -5.93
C ALA A 134 -24.99 11.06 -5.09
N VAL A 135 -25.05 10.52 -3.86
CA VAL A 135 -26.19 10.72 -2.94
C VAL A 135 -26.32 12.18 -2.53
N LEU A 136 -25.23 12.86 -2.21
CA LEU A 136 -25.23 14.28 -1.85
C LEU A 136 -25.65 15.17 -3.01
N LEU A 137 -25.23 14.85 -4.25
CA LEU A 137 -25.66 15.58 -5.44
C LEU A 137 -27.15 15.38 -5.72
N LEU A 138 -27.67 14.16 -5.58
CA LEU A 138 -29.10 13.86 -5.72
C LEU A 138 -29.93 14.58 -4.66
N ALA A 139 -29.55 14.50 -3.39
CA ALA A 139 -30.21 15.22 -2.29
C ALA A 139 -30.14 16.74 -2.48
N GLY A 140 -29.01 17.26 -2.94
CA GLY A 140 -28.84 18.66 -3.32
C GLY A 140 -29.81 19.07 -4.44
N ARG A 141 -30.01 18.22 -5.45
CA ARG A 141 -30.95 18.47 -6.56
C ARG A 141 -32.40 18.46 -6.11
N VAL A 142 -32.80 17.49 -5.29
CA VAL A 142 -34.17 17.39 -4.75
C VAL A 142 -34.50 18.58 -3.86
N THR A 143 -33.56 19.03 -3.03
CA THR A 143 -33.75 20.22 -2.17
C THR A 143 -33.80 21.54 -2.94
N ARG A 144 -33.11 21.68 -4.10
CA ARG A 144 -33.30 22.85 -4.98
C ARG A 144 -34.69 22.89 -5.59
N LYS A 145 -35.17 21.74 -6.08
CA LYS A 145 -36.50 21.65 -6.71
C LYS A 145 -37.64 22.00 -5.74
N LYS A 146 -37.44 21.76 -4.43
CA LYS A 146 -38.41 22.09 -3.38
C LYS A 146 -38.32 23.53 -2.88
N ALA A 147 -37.24 24.26 -3.16
CA ALA A 147 -37.13 25.67 -2.80
C ALA A 147 -37.90 26.52 -3.82
N ALA A 148 -39.17 26.81 -3.52
CA ALA A 148 -39.99 27.72 -4.32
C ALA A 148 -39.32 29.11 -4.39
N PRO A 149 -39.41 29.82 -5.53
CA PRO A 149 -38.90 31.18 -5.63
C PRO A 149 -39.61 32.09 -4.60
N PRO A 150 -38.89 33.05 -3.99
CA PRO A 150 -39.53 34.03 -3.12
C PRO A 150 -40.65 34.72 -3.91
N ALA A 151 -41.83 34.86 -3.28
CA ALA A 151 -42.97 35.52 -3.89
C ALA A 151 -42.54 36.91 -4.41
N PRO A 152 -42.96 37.31 -5.63
CA PRO A 152 -42.61 38.62 -6.16
C PRO A 152 -43.03 39.71 -5.16
N PRO A 153 -42.21 40.78 -4.99
CA PRO A 153 -42.54 41.85 -4.07
C PRO A 153 -43.93 42.37 -4.43
N ALA A 154 -44.83 42.40 -3.45
CA ALA A 154 -46.16 42.97 -3.61
C ALA A 154 -45.96 44.41 -4.11
N ALA A 155 -46.44 44.70 -5.32
CA ALA A 155 -46.41 46.04 -5.86
C ALA A 155 -47.20 46.95 -4.91
N ALA A 156 -46.52 47.94 -4.33
CA ALA A 156 -47.09 49.02 -3.55
C ALA A 156 -47.32 50.23 -4.44
#